data_AF-A0AAX0JZN2-F1
#
_entry.id   AF-A0AAX0JZN2-F1
#
_cell.length_a   1.000
_cell.length_b   1.000
_cell.length_c   1.000
_cell.angle_alpha   90.00
_cell.angle_beta   90.00
_cell.angle_gamma   90.00
#
_symmetry.space_group_name_H-M   'P 1'
#
loop_
_entity.id
_entity.type
_entity.pdbx_description
1 polymer ?
#
loop_
_entity_poly.entity_id
_entity_poly.type
_entity_poly.pdbx_seq_one_letter_code
_entity_poly.pdbx_strand_id
1 'polypeptide(L)'
;MTNNIFVYKISELQQGYYLESGYLHCHYCDTSFAEDEVYPQNGRYFTAEAMIKRHIQHVHNGALAALLQQPANQLGISASQQQVLRLFAQGLSDTVIAQRLKVSASTIRNYRFKFREKQQQAQHFLAAMALLALPDALIMPHDGATMIDDRYAITPQEREKTLKAFLTPDGRVTNWPAKEKRKLIILSEIFKDFDPQKNYSETAVNEILQRHVSDYVTVRRNLIEYGFLDRTADGRTYWVNANGPAR
;
A
#
# COMPACT_ATOMS: atom_id res chain seq x y z
N MET A 1 -10.33 -5.03 3.40
CA MET A 1 -11.03 -4.15 2.45
C MET A 1 -10.25 -2.87 2.46
N THR A 2 -9.65 -2.47 1.35
CA THR A 2 -8.93 -1.21 1.25
C THR A 2 -9.26 -0.66 -0.12
N ASN A 3 -10.19 0.27 -0.18
CA ASN A 3 -10.39 1.10 -1.36
C ASN A 3 -9.18 2.03 -1.47
N ASN A 4 -8.19 1.78 -2.34
CA ASN A 4 -7.15 2.77 -2.63
C ASN A 4 -7.67 3.85 -3.59
N ILE A 5 -8.66 4.60 -3.11
CA ILE A 5 -8.92 5.99 -3.50
C ILE A 5 -8.87 6.85 -2.22
N PHE A 6 -8.16 6.42 -1.17
CA PHE A 6 -7.92 7.28 -0.03
C PHE A 6 -6.61 8.05 -0.24
N VAL A 7 -6.76 9.31 -0.61
CA VAL A 7 -5.87 10.35 -0.11
C VAL A 7 -5.93 10.26 1.42
N TYR A 8 -5.01 9.48 2.02
CA TYR A 8 -4.94 9.38 3.48
C TYR A 8 -4.74 10.79 4.04
N LYS A 9 -5.51 11.12 5.08
CA LYS A 9 -5.27 12.39 5.76
C LYS A 9 -3.89 12.34 6.37
N ILE A 10 -3.17 13.45 6.34
CA ILE A 10 -1.86 13.56 6.98
C ILE A 10 -1.94 13.13 8.46
N SER A 11 -3.06 13.41 9.12
CA SER A 11 -3.33 12.99 10.50
C SER A 11 -3.37 11.47 10.69
N GLU A 12 -3.94 10.73 9.73
CA GLU A 12 -4.03 9.25 9.78
C GLU A 12 -2.64 8.62 9.62
N LEU A 13 -1.83 9.17 8.71
CA LEU A 13 -0.43 8.75 8.54
C LEU A 13 0.42 9.07 9.77
N GLN A 14 0.20 10.22 10.41
CA GLN A 14 0.93 10.63 11.62
C GLN A 14 0.59 9.77 12.84
N GLN A 15 -0.69 9.41 13.02
CA GLN A 15 -1.12 8.57 14.13
C GLN A 15 -0.88 7.07 13.87
N GLY A 16 -0.83 6.67 12.60
CA GLY A 16 -0.55 5.30 12.15
C GLY A 16 -1.77 4.37 12.06
N TYR A 17 -2.99 4.92 12.14
CA TYR A 17 -4.24 4.17 12.03
C TYR A 17 -5.35 5.03 11.40
N TYR A 18 -6.41 4.39 10.91
CA TYR A 18 -7.60 5.04 10.37
C TYR A 18 -8.88 4.33 10.84
N LEU A 19 -10.01 5.03 10.82
CA LEU A 19 -11.33 4.49 11.18
C LEU A 19 -12.11 4.18 9.90
N GLU A 20 -12.53 2.92 9.74
CA GLU A 20 -13.37 2.50 8.62
C GLU A 20 -14.41 1.50 9.11
N SER A 21 -15.68 1.76 8.82
CA SER A 21 -16.82 0.87 9.14
C SER A 21 -16.92 0.46 10.61
N GLY A 22 -16.56 1.34 11.54
CA GLY A 22 -16.56 1.07 12.99
C GLY A 22 -15.35 0.27 13.49
N TYR A 23 -14.30 0.15 12.69
CA TYR A 23 -13.04 -0.51 13.07
C TYR A 23 -11.86 0.46 12.94
N LEU A 24 -10.99 0.47 13.94
CA LEU A 24 -9.69 1.14 13.88
C LEU A 24 -8.67 0.18 13.27
N HIS A 25 -8.18 0.51 12.08
CA HIS A 25 -7.23 -0.28 11.32
C HIS A 25 -5.82 0.26 11.45
N CYS A 26 -4.83 -0.61 11.63
CA CYS A 26 -3.43 -0.24 11.53
C CYS A 26 -3.09 0.13 10.08
N HIS A 27 -2.32 1.18 9.87
CA HIS A 27 -1.89 1.56 8.53
C HIS A 27 -0.78 0.65 7.97
N TYR A 28 -0.17 -0.19 8.81
CA TYR A 28 1.07 -0.90 8.48
C TYR A 28 0.93 -2.43 8.53
N CYS A 29 -0.22 -2.97 8.95
CA CYS A 29 -0.53 -4.40 8.94
C CYS A 29 -2.04 -4.65 9.07
N ASP A 30 -2.45 -5.92 9.00
CA ASP A 30 -3.86 -6.34 9.03
C ASP A 30 -4.55 -6.24 10.41
N THR A 31 -3.87 -5.70 11.43
CA THR A 31 -4.45 -5.60 12.77
C THR A 31 -5.52 -4.52 12.82
N SER A 32 -6.69 -4.87 13.33
CA SER A 32 -7.79 -3.93 13.56
C SER A 32 -8.51 -4.21 14.88
N PHE A 33 -9.21 -3.19 15.39
CA PHE A 33 -10.01 -3.26 16.60
C PHE A 33 -11.38 -2.61 16.35
N ALA A 34 -12.46 -3.36 16.55
CA ALA A 34 -13.82 -2.83 16.61
C ALA A 34 -13.93 -1.72 17.67
N GLU A 35 -14.50 -0.58 17.28
CA GLU A 35 -14.57 0.67 18.05
C GLU A 35 -15.48 0.55 19.29
N ASP A 36 -16.51 -0.28 19.21
CA ASP A 36 -17.51 -0.51 20.24
C ASP A 36 -17.15 -1.62 21.24
N GLU A 37 -15.99 -2.26 21.06
CA GLU A 37 -15.50 -3.32 21.94
C GLU A 37 -14.46 -2.83 22.96
N VAL A 38 -14.33 -3.59 24.05
CA VAL A 38 -13.32 -3.38 25.10
C VAL A 38 -12.41 -4.59 25.20
N TYR A 39 -11.11 -4.35 25.14
CA TYR A 39 -10.11 -5.39 24.98
C TYR A 39 -9.34 -5.65 26.28
N PRO A 40 -9.35 -6.89 26.80
CA PRO A 40 -8.55 -7.25 27.96
C PRO A 40 -7.08 -7.52 27.56
N GLN A 41 -6.12 -6.90 28.24
CA GLN A 41 -4.69 -7.17 28.08
C GLN A 41 -3.97 -7.03 29.43
N ASN A 42 -3.25 -8.08 29.86
CA ASN A 42 -2.48 -8.09 31.12
C ASN A 42 -3.28 -7.66 32.35
N GLY A 43 -4.53 -8.12 32.48
CA GLY A 43 -5.41 -7.80 33.61
C GLY A 43 -5.99 -6.38 33.59
N ARG A 44 -5.84 -5.63 32.49
CA ARG A 44 -6.45 -4.31 32.29
C ARG A 44 -7.36 -4.33 31.06
N TYR A 45 -8.32 -3.42 31.03
CA TYR A 45 -9.24 -3.24 29.91
C TYR A 45 -8.88 -1.95 29.17
N PHE A 46 -8.86 -2.01 27.83
CA PHE A 46 -8.50 -0.92 26.96
C PHE A 46 -9.58 -0.69 25.92
N THR A 47 -9.80 0.57 25.56
CA THR A 47 -10.62 0.94 24.38
C THR A 47 -9.90 0.52 23.09
N ALA A 48 -10.63 0.41 21.99
CA ALA A 48 -10.07 0.16 20.67
C ALA A 48 -8.94 1.16 20.32
N GLU A 49 -9.14 2.45 20.63
CA GLU A 49 -8.14 3.50 20.39
C GLU A 49 -6.87 3.30 21.23
N ALA A 50 -7.01 2.90 22.49
CA ALA A 50 -5.86 2.59 23.32
C ALA A 50 -5.13 1.34 22.82
N MET A 51 -5.86 0.32 22.34
CA MET A 51 -5.28 -0.89 21.77
C MET A 51 -4.49 -0.61 20.50
N ILE A 52 -5.05 0.15 19.55
CA ILE A 52 -4.35 0.42 18.28
C ILE A 52 -3.10 1.26 18.50
N LYS A 53 -3.14 2.27 19.38
CA LYS A 53 -1.95 3.07 19.74
C LYS A 53 -0.86 2.20 20.37
N ARG A 54 -1.24 1.27 21.25
CA ARG A 54 -0.30 0.31 21.86
C ARG A 54 0.27 -0.65 20.83
N HIS A 55 -0.56 -1.17 19.93
CA HIS A 55 -0.13 -2.01 18.83
C HIS A 55 0.93 -1.30 17.97
N ILE A 56 0.65 -0.07 17.54
CA ILE A 56 1.60 0.74 16.75
C ILE A 56 2.92 0.96 17.51
N GLN A 57 2.83 1.26 18.81
CA GLN A 57 4.02 1.47 19.63
C GLN A 57 4.85 0.19 19.81
N HIS A 58 4.22 -0.96 20.04
CA HIS A 58 4.93 -2.19 20.41
C HIS A 58 5.31 -3.07 19.22
N VAL A 59 4.49 -3.11 18.17
CA VAL A 59 4.72 -3.92 16.97
C VAL A 59 5.55 -3.14 15.95
N HIS A 60 5.26 -1.85 15.77
CA HIS A 60 5.92 -1.04 14.74
C HIS A 60 6.95 -0.04 15.28
N ASN A 61 7.18 -0.01 16.60
CA ASN A 61 8.05 0.97 17.28
C ASN A 61 7.60 2.43 17.10
N GLY A 62 6.28 2.64 16.99
CA GLY A 62 5.66 3.94 16.79
C GLY A 62 5.49 4.30 15.30
N ALA A 63 4.62 5.27 15.03
CA ALA A 63 4.23 5.65 13.66
C ALA A 63 5.41 6.14 12.81
N LEU A 64 6.35 6.90 13.38
CA LEU A 64 7.53 7.36 12.64
C LEU A 64 8.42 6.20 12.19
N ALA A 65 8.68 5.23 13.07
CA ALA A 65 9.49 4.06 12.72
C ALA A 65 8.80 3.23 11.64
N ALA A 66 7.47 3.04 11.77
CA ALA A 66 6.64 2.35 10.79
C ALA A 66 6.67 3.02 9.41
N LEU A 67 6.46 4.35 9.34
CA LEU A 67 6.56 5.12 8.10
C LEU A 67 7.95 5.00 7.47
N LEU A 68 9.02 5.03 8.27
CA LEU A 68 10.38 4.90 7.76
C LEU A 68 10.77 3.47 7.39
N GLN A 69 9.95 2.46 7.70
CA GLN A 69 10.15 1.07 7.22
C GLN A 69 9.56 0.84 5.83
N GLN A 70 8.59 1.67 5.42
CA GLN A 70 8.03 1.63 4.07
C GLN A 70 9.10 1.87 2.99
N PRO A 71 8.86 1.46 1.74
CA PRO A 71 9.77 1.75 0.62
C PRO A 71 10.12 3.25 0.48
N ALA A 72 11.40 3.56 0.21
CA ALA A 72 11.90 4.94 0.17
C ALA A 72 11.20 5.83 -0.89
N ASN A 73 10.74 5.22 -1.98
CA ASN A 73 9.98 5.89 -3.05
C ASN A 73 8.63 6.44 -2.58
N GLN A 74 7.96 5.83 -1.59
CA GLN A 74 6.72 6.37 -1.02
C GLN A 74 6.94 7.71 -0.31
N LEU A 75 8.09 7.87 0.36
CA LEU A 75 8.50 9.16 0.93
C LEU A 75 9.15 10.09 -0.10
N GLY A 76 9.28 9.64 -1.35
CA GLY A 76 9.95 10.36 -2.43
C GLY A 76 11.44 10.60 -2.19
N ILE A 77 12.12 9.80 -1.36
CA ILE A 77 13.54 9.97 -0.99
C ILE A 77 14.40 8.79 -1.46
N SER A 78 15.73 8.95 -1.45
CA SER A 78 16.65 7.85 -1.70
C SER A 78 16.77 6.90 -0.49
N ALA A 79 17.24 5.67 -0.72
CA ALA A 79 17.53 4.72 0.36
C ALA A 79 18.57 5.28 1.36
N SER A 80 19.56 6.04 0.88
CA SER A 80 20.54 6.71 1.76
C SER A 80 19.91 7.80 2.62
N GLN A 81 19.01 8.61 2.06
CA GLN A 81 18.25 9.62 2.81
C GLN A 81 17.34 8.97 3.85
N GLN A 82 16.69 7.85 3.52
CA GLN A 82 15.87 7.09 4.45
C GLN A 82 16.69 6.56 5.62
N GLN A 83 17.89 6.04 5.38
CA GLN A 83 18.78 5.58 6.44
C GLN A 83 19.18 6.73 7.39
N VAL A 84 19.42 7.93 6.86
CA VAL A 84 19.69 9.12 7.69
C VAL A 84 18.47 9.47 8.55
N LEU A 85 17.26 9.46 7.99
CA LEU A 85 16.02 9.73 8.75
C LEU A 85 15.80 8.70 9.87
N ARG A 86 16.08 7.42 9.63
CA ARG A 86 16.00 6.37 10.67
C ARG A 86 16.95 6.65 11.84
N LEU A 87 18.14 7.17 11.57
CA LEU A 87 19.09 7.56 12.61
C LEU A 87 18.64 8.84 13.36
N PHE A 88 18.01 9.79 12.66
CA PHE A 88 17.36 10.93 13.33
C PHE A 88 16.22 10.52 14.24
N ALA A 89 15.40 9.54 13.83
CA ALA A 89 14.29 9.01 14.63
C ALA A 89 14.76 8.37 15.96
N GLN A 90 16.02 7.93 16.04
CA GLN A 90 16.62 7.40 17.28
C GLN A 90 17.09 8.50 18.25
N GLY A 91 16.97 9.78 17.90
CA GLY A 91 17.39 10.89 18.76
C GLY A 91 18.92 11.06 18.91
N LEU A 92 19.70 10.48 17.99
CA LEU A 92 21.17 10.53 18.03
C LEU A 92 21.71 11.91 17.66
N SER A 93 22.87 12.26 18.21
CA SER A 93 23.57 13.50 17.86
C SER A 93 24.20 13.44 16.47
N ASP A 94 24.40 14.61 15.86
CA ASP A 94 24.99 14.72 14.52
C ASP A 94 26.39 14.10 14.46
N THR A 95 27.17 14.18 15.54
CA THR A 95 28.51 13.57 15.63
C THR A 95 28.45 12.05 15.61
N VAL A 96 27.52 11.43 16.36
CA VAL A 96 27.34 9.98 16.40
C VAL A 96 26.83 9.46 15.05
N ILE A 97 25.87 10.17 14.44
CA ILE A 97 25.35 9.81 13.12
C ILE A 97 26.45 9.90 12.05
N ALA A 98 27.24 10.97 12.08
CA ALA A 98 28.36 11.17 11.16
C ALA A 98 29.38 10.02 11.26
N GLN A 99 29.74 9.60 12.47
CA GLN A 99 30.62 8.46 12.71
C GLN A 99 30.03 7.15 12.15
N ARG A 100 28.76 6.85 12.44
CA ARG A 100 28.07 5.62 11.97
C ARG A 100 28.03 5.52 10.45
N LEU A 101 27.77 6.65 9.79
CA LEU A 101 27.68 6.71 8.32
C LEU A 101 29.02 6.96 7.64
N LYS A 102 30.11 7.14 8.41
CA LYS A 102 31.44 7.51 7.90
C LYS A 102 31.43 8.77 7.03
N VAL A 103 30.67 9.79 7.47
CA VAL A 103 30.57 11.11 6.83
C VAL A 103 30.94 12.22 7.82
N SER A 104 31.00 13.46 7.35
CA SER A 104 31.26 14.62 8.21
C SER A 104 30.01 15.08 8.98
N ALA A 105 30.19 15.73 10.13
CA ALA A 105 29.09 16.35 10.87
C ALA A 105 28.41 17.49 10.09
N SER A 106 29.12 18.20 9.20
CA SER A 106 28.51 19.17 8.28
C SER A 106 27.60 18.50 7.26
N THR A 107 27.93 17.30 6.78
CA THR A 107 27.04 16.50 5.91
C THR A 107 25.72 16.19 6.61
N ILE A 108 25.75 15.80 7.89
CA ILE A 108 24.52 15.51 8.66
C ILE A 108 23.67 16.76 8.88
N ARG A 109 24.30 17.89 9.20
CA ARG A 109 23.60 19.19 9.29
C ARG A 109 22.95 19.58 7.96
N ASN A 110 23.63 19.36 6.84
CA ASN A 110 23.08 19.60 5.51
C ASN A 110 21.87 18.70 5.22
N TYR A 111 21.90 17.42 5.61
CA TYR A 111 20.71 16.55 5.50
C TYR A 111 19.52 17.11 6.29
N ARG A 112 19.72 17.58 7.53
CA ARG A 112 18.63 18.19 8.31
C ARG A 112 18.03 19.40 7.59
N PHE A 113 18.88 20.28 7.07
CA PHE A 113 18.45 21.44 6.30
C PHE A 113 17.65 21.03 5.06
N LYS A 114 18.18 20.10 4.25
CA LYS A 114 17.51 19.61 3.04
C LYS A 114 16.19 18.88 3.32
N PHE A 115 16.08 18.15 4.42
CA PHE A 115 14.80 17.57 4.81
C PHE A 115 13.77 18.62 5.23
N ARG A 116 14.18 19.70 5.91
CA ARG A 116 13.29 20.83 6.23
C ARG A 116 12.83 21.58 4.97
N GLU A 117 13.75 21.85 4.05
CA GLU A 117 13.43 22.43 2.74
C GLU A 117 12.43 21.55 1.98
N LYS A 118 12.66 20.23 1.94
CA LYS A 118 11.76 19.28 1.29
C LYS A 118 10.40 19.17 1.99
N GLN A 119 10.36 19.21 3.32
CA GLN A 119 9.11 19.25 4.09
C GLN A 119 8.27 20.47 3.67
N GLN A 120 8.91 21.65 3.57
CA GLN A 120 8.24 22.87 3.14
C GLN A 120 7.73 22.75 1.70
N GLN A 121 8.55 22.24 0.77
CA GLN A 121 8.14 22.01 -0.61
C GLN A 121 6.93 21.07 -0.71
N ALA A 122 6.94 19.96 0.05
CA ALA A 122 5.83 19.02 0.10
C ALA A 122 4.54 19.68 0.62
N GLN A 123 4.62 20.55 1.64
CA GLN A 123 3.46 21.29 2.13
C GLN A 123 2.87 22.22 1.07
N HIS A 124 3.69 23.00 0.37
CA HIS A 124 3.22 23.88 -0.71
C HIS A 124 2.63 23.08 -1.87
N PHE A 125 3.25 21.95 -2.22
CA PHE A 125 2.75 21.07 -3.25
C PHE A 125 1.39 20.46 -2.88
N LEU A 126 1.24 19.93 -1.67
CA LEU A 126 -0.04 19.40 -1.18
C LEU A 126 -1.13 20.47 -1.17
N ALA A 127 -0.81 21.70 -0.75
CA ALA A 127 -1.75 22.81 -0.80
C ALA A 127 -2.17 23.15 -2.24
N ALA A 128 -1.22 23.20 -3.18
CA ALA A 128 -1.52 23.42 -4.60
C ALA A 128 -2.39 22.30 -5.19
N MET A 129 -2.08 21.03 -4.88
CA MET A 129 -2.86 19.88 -5.34
C MET A 129 -4.29 19.89 -4.79
N ALA A 130 -4.46 20.23 -3.50
CA ALA A 130 -5.78 20.36 -2.89
C ALA A 130 -6.62 21.48 -3.54
N LEU A 131 -6.00 22.62 -3.87
CA LEU A 131 -6.67 23.74 -4.52
C LEU A 131 -7.03 23.47 -5.99
N LEU A 132 -6.21 22.69 -6.69
CA LEU A 132 -6.52 22.29 -8.07
C LEU A 132 -7.75 21.39 -8.15
N ALA A 133 -8.12 20.73 -7.05
CA ALA A 133 -9.27 19.81 -6.96
C ALA A 133 -9.34 18.86 -8.17
N LEU A 134 -8.17 18.34 -8.58
CA LEU A 134 -8.10 17.40 -9.71
C LEU A 134 -9.01 16.21 -9.39
N PRO A 135 -9.78 15.71 -10.37
CA PRO A 135 -10.62 14.55 -10.14
C PRO A 135 -9.75 13.40 -9.60
N ASP A 136 -10.18 12.76 -8.51
CA ASP A 136 -9.61 11.52 -7.98
C ASP A 136 -9.82 10.41 -9.02
N ALA A 137 -8.96 10.41 -10.02
CA ALA A 137 -9.22 9.72 -11.27
C ALA A 137 -7.98 9.08 -11.86
N LEU A 138 -6.92 8.88 -11.09
CA LEU A 138 -5.79 8.07 -11.53
C LEU A 138 -5.60 6.98 -10.49
N ILE A 139 -5.76 5.72 -10.92
CA ILE A 139 -5.43 4.57 -10.09
C ILE A 139 -3.94 4.62 -9.84
N MET A 140 -3.53 5.01 -8.63
CA MET A 140 -2.11 5.03 -8.31
C MET A 140 -1.56 3.59 -8.36
N PRO A 141 -0.32 3.41 -8.86
CA PRO A 141 0.36 2.13 -8.75
C PRO A 141 0.40 1.69 -7.29
N HIS A 142 0.08 0.43 -7.03
CA HIS A 142 0.27 -0.18 -5.72
C HIS A 142 1.75 -0.45 -5.47
N ASP A 143 2.15 -0.62 -4.22
CA ASP A 143 3.56 -0.69 -3.83
C ASP A 143 4.33 -1.89 -4.39
N GLY A 144 3.61 -2.98 -4.66
CA GLY A 144 4.10 -4.19 -5.31
C GLY A 144 4.09 -4.14 -6.83
N ALA A 145 3.71 -3.00 -7.44
CA ALA A 145 3.73 -2.83 -8.88
C ALA A 145 5.17 -2.87 -9.40
N THR A 146 5.50 -3.93 -10.14
CA THR A 146 6.82 -4.13 -10.73
C THR A 146 7.08 -3.22 -11.93
N MET A 147 6.02 -2.68 -12.56
CA MET A 147 6.07 -1.83 -13.76
C MET A 147 5.25 -0.55 -13.57
N ILE A 148 5.86 0.52 -13.06
CA ILE A 148 5.21 1.82 -12.84
C ILE A 148 5.35 2.69 -14.09
N ASP A 149 4.36 2.64 -15.00
CA ASP A 149 4.29 3.45 -16.21
C ASP A 149 2.85 3.96 -16.48
N ASP A 150 2.62 4.57 -17.65
CA ASP A 150 1.32 5.14 -18.08
C ASP A 150 0.12 4.18 -18.01
N ARG A 151 0.35 2.86 -17.82
CA ARG A 151 -0.71 1.86 -17.62
C ARG A 151 -1.54 2.13 -16.37
N TYR A 152 -1.01 2.83 -15.38
CA TYR A 152 -1.74 3.19 -14.14
C TYR A 152 -2.53 4.48 -14.27
N ALA A 153 -2.36 5.25 -15.35
CA ALA A 153 -3.09 6.51 -15.56
C ALA A 153 -4.58 6.32 -15.93
N ILE A 154 -5.30 5.40 -15.27
CA ILE A 154 -6.66 4.97 -15.58
C ILE A 154 -7.68 5.90 -14.92
N THR A 155 -8.57 6.48 -15.73
CA THR A 155 -9.71 7.26 -15.23
C THR A 155 -10.91 6.39 -14.83
N PRO A 156 -11.78 6.85 -13.91
CA PRO A 156 -12.99 6.13 -13.53
C PRO A 156 -13.89 5.85 -14.73
N GLN A 157 -13.98 6.82 -15.66
CA GLN A 157 -14.72 6.68 -16.90
C GLN A 157 -14.09 5.61 -17.82
N GLU A 158 -12.76 5.57 -17.94
CA GLU A 158 -12.05 4.52 -18.67
C GLU A 158 -12.22 3.15 -18.03
N ARG A 159 -12.19 3.08 -16.68
CA ARG A 159 -12.45 1.87 -15.90
C ARG A 159 -13.84 1.34 -16.19
N GLU A 160 -14.87 2.16 -15.99
CA GLU A 160 -16.27 1.78 -16.20
C GLU A 160 -16.53 1.35 -17.65
N LYS A 161 -16.03 2.12 -18.62
CA LYS A 161 -16.14 1.79 -20.04
C LYS A 161 -15.45 0.46 -20.38
N THR A 162 -14.30 0.18 -19.77
CA THR A 162 -13.59 -1.08 -19.97
C THR A 162 -14.34 -2.25 -19.34
N LEU A 163 -14.81 -2.12 -18.10
CA LEU A 163 -15.58 -3.18 -17.45
C LEU A 163 -16.86 -3.48 -18.24
N LYS A 164 -17.63 -2.47 -18.65
CA LYS A 164 -18.83 -2.65 -19.48
C LYS A 164 -18.55 -3.32 -20.83
N ALA A 165 -17.38 -3.08 -21.41
CA ALA A 165 -17.03 -3.61 -22.73
C ALA A 165 -16.52 -5.07 -22.67
N PHE A 166 -15.88 -5.46 -21.57
CA PHE A 166 -15.16 -6.73 -21.48
C PHE A 166 -15.75 -7.71 -20.46
N LEU A 167 -16.56 -7.25 -19.52
CA LEU A 167 -17.25 -8.12 -18.55
C LEU A 167 -18.73 -8.27 -18.91
N THR A 168 -19.18 -9.49 -18.76
CA THR A 168 -20.59 -9.85 -18.72
C THR A 168 -21.20 -9.49 -17.37
N PRO A 169 -22.54 -9.40 -17.25
CA PRO A 169 -23.21 -9.14 -15.97
C PRO A 169 -22.87 -10.16 -14.86
N ASP A 170 -22.51 -11.39 -15.22
CA ASP A 170 -22.08 -12.46 -14.32
C ASP A 170 -20.57 -12.41 -13.97
N GLY A 171 -19.84 -11.40 -14.45
CA GLY A 171 -18.43 -11.19 -14.12
C GLY A 171 -17.46 -12.03 -14.96
N ARG A 172 -17.92 -12.66 -16.04
CA ARG A 172 -17.07 -13.34 -17.03
C ARG A 172 -16.49 -12.38 -18.04
N VAL A 173 -15.22 -12.58 -18.37
CA VAL A 173 -14.48 -11.82 -19.38
C VAL A 173 -14.79 -12.38 -20.76
N THR A 174 -15.37 -11.57 -21.64
CA THR A 174 -15.77 -11.97 -22.99
C THR A 174 -14.57 -12.19 -23.90
N ASN A 175 -13.57 -11.31 -23.82
CA ASN A 175 -12.31 -11.42 -24.54
C ASN A 175 -11.18 -10.78 -23.73
N TRP A 176 -9.98 -11.34 -23.77
CA TRP A 176 -8.85 -10.77 -23.03
C TRP A 176 -8.32 -9.51 -23.75
N PRO A 177 -8.23 -8.34 -23.08
CA PRO A 177 -7.81 -7.11 -23.74
C PRO A 177 -6.32 -7.14 -24.13
N ALA A 178 -6.00 -6.65 -25.33
CA ALA A 178 -4.60 -6.53 -25.79
C ALA A 178 -3.84 -5.38 -25.10
N LYS A 179 -4.53 -4.28 -24.75
CA LYS A 179 -3.91 -3.12 -24.11
C LYS A 179 -3.66 -3.36 -22.63
N GLU A 180 -2.43 -3.14 -22.20
CA GLU A 180 -1.96 -3.30 -20.82
C GLU A 180 -2.83 -2.58 -19.78
N LYS A 181 -3.16 -1.30 -20.03
CA LYS A 181 -4.06 -0.50 -19.17
C LYS A 181 -5.42 -1.17 -18.92
N ARG A 182 -5.97 -1.83 -19.95
CA ARG A 182 -7.25 -2.55 -19.84
C ARG A 182 -7.07 -3.90 -19.15
N LYS A 183 -5.94 -4.59 -19.35
CA LYS A 183 -5.61 -5.81 -18.59
C LYS A 183 -5.60 -5.51 -17.09
N LEU A 184 -4.95 -4.44 -16.67
CA LEU A 184 -4.93 -4.02 -15.25
C LEU A 184 -6.34 -3.82 -14.69
N ILE A 185 -7.23 -3.15 -15.43
CA ILE A 185 -8.64 -2.96 -15.00
C ILE A 185 -9.33 -4.32 -14.78
N ILE A 186 -9.20 -5.25 -15.72
CA ILE A 186 -9.85 -6.56 -15.65
C ILE A 186 -9.23 -7.44 -14.57
N LEU A 187 -7.90 -7.44 -14.44
CA LEU A 187 -7.19 -8.15 -13.37
C LEU A 187 -7.61 -7.65 -11.99
N SER A 188 -7.73 -6.32 -11.83
CA SER A 188 -8.22 -5.70 -10.58
C SER A 188 -9.63 -6.14 -10.23
N GLU A 189 -10.51 -6.35 -11.21
CA GLU A 189 -11.86 -6.85 -10.94
C GLU A 189 -11.86 -8.33 -10.54
N ILE A 190 -11.12 -9.18 -11.26
CA ILE A 190 -11.00 -10.62 -10.95
C ILE A 190 -10.33 -10.85 -9.59
N PHE A 191 -9.35 -10.02 -9.24
CA PHE A 191 -8.57 -10.16 -8.02
C PHE A 191 -9.42 -10.05 -6.73
N LYS A 192 -10.58 -9.40 -6.79
CA LYS A 192 -11.47 -9.23 -5.63
C LYS A 192 -11.88 -10.56 -5.00
N ASP A 193 -11.94 -11.62 -5.79
CA ASP A 193 -12.35 -12.96 -5.37
C ASP A 193 -11.34 -13.72 -4.49
N PHE A 194 -10.10 -13.23 -4.36
CA PHE A 194 -9.00 -13.97 -3.71
C PHE A 194 -8.80 -13.62 -2.22
N ASP A 195 -9.64 -13.96 -1.25
CA ASP A 195 -9.41 -13.70 0.20
C ASP A 195 -7.90 -13.62 0.67
N PRO A 196 -7.43 -12.47 1.22
CA PRO A 196 -6.03 -12.25 1.59
C PRO A 196 -5.58 -13.05 2.81
N GLN A 197 -6.51 -13.57 3.61
CA GLN A 197 -6.21 -14.39 4.77
C GLN A 197 -6.05 -15.89 4.41
N LYS A 198 -5.95 -16.21 3.11
CA LYS A 198 -5.84 -17.58 2.61
C LYS A 198 -4.62 -17.80 1.71
N ASN A 199 -4.04 -18.97 1.88
CA ASN A 199 -3.12 -19.56 0.91
C ASN A 199 -3.92 -20.46 -0.05
N TYR A 200 -3.56 -20.41 -1.32
CA TYR A 200 -4.20 -21.17 -2.39
C TYR A 200 -3.20 -22.14 -3.01
N SER A 201 -3.65 -23.35 -3.34
CA SER A 201 -2.93 -24.22 -4.27
C SER A 201 -3.09 -23.68 -5.69
N GLU A 202 -2.22 -24.10 -6.62
CA GLU A 202 -2.38 -23.71 -8.03
C GLU A 202 -3.76 -24.14 -8.59
N THR A 203 -4.28 -25.29 -8.15
CA THR A 203 -5.63 -25.76 -8.51
C THR A 203 -6.71 -24.83 -7.99
N ALA A 204 -6.65 -24.40 -6.73
CA ALA A 204 -7.63 -23.47 -6.15
C ALA A 204 -7.60 -22.10 -6.85
N VAL A 205 -6.41 -21.61 -7.22
CA VAL A 205 -6.28 -20.39 -8.04
C VAL A 205 -6.96 -20.59 -9.40
N ASN A 206 -6.70 -21.72 -10.06
CA ASN A 206 -7.29 -22.01 -11.37
C ASN A 206 -8.82 -22.09 -11.30
N GLU A 207 -9.38 -22.72 -10.27
CA GLU A 207 -10.83 -22.81 -10.05
C GLU A 207 -11.46 -21.44 -9.92
N ILE A 208 -10.85 -20.54 -9.14
CA ILE A 208 -11.33 -19.15 -9.02
C ILE A 208 -11.31 -18.47 -10.38
N LEU A 209 -10.19 -18.54 -11.11
CA LEU A 209 -10.02 -17.88 -12.40
C LEU A 209 -10.95 -18.43 -13.50
N GLN A 210 -11.21 -19.74 -13.51
CA GLN A 210 -12.10 -20.39 -14.49
C GLN A 210 -13.55 -19.88 -14.41
N ARG A 211 -13.95 -19.28 -13.28
CA ARG A 211 -15.25 -18.60 -13.18
C ARG A 211 -15.32 -17.38 -14.09
N HIS A 212 -14.19 -16.70 -14.30
CA HIS A 212 -14.12 -15.44 -15.04
C HIS A 212 -13.54 -15.58 -16.46
N VAL A 213 -12.53 -16.42 -16.66
CA VAL A 213 -11.73 -16.45 -17.88
C VAL A 213 -11.50 -17.88 -18.37
N SER A 214 -11.48 -18.07 -19.69
CA SER A 214 -11.14 -19.36 -20.30
C SER A 214 -9.63 -19.65 -20.24
N ASP A 215 -8.79 -18.64 -20.50
CA ASP A 215 -7.32 -18.74 -20.38
C ASP A 215 -6.85 -18.35 -18.97
N TYR A 216 -7.23 -19.18 -18.00
CA TYR A 216 -6.86 -18.98 -16.59
C TYR A 216 -5.34 -19.07 -16.36
N VAL A 217 -4.59 -19.75 -17.23
CA VAL A 217 -3.12 -19.91 -17.08
C VAL A 217 -2.41 -18.59 -17.33
N THR A 218 -2.74 -17.90 -18.44
CA THR A 218 -2.19 -16.59 -18.74
C THR A 218 -2.59 -15.55 -17.71
N VAL A 219 -3.85 -15.58 -17.25
CA VAL A 219 -4.34 -14.64 -16.23
C VAL A 219 -3.65 -14.85 -14.89
N ARG A 220 -3.43 -16.10 -14.47
CA ARG A 220 -2.66 -16.40 -13.27
C ARG A 220 -1.23 -15.87 -13.34
N ARG A 221 -0.57 -16.04 -14.49
CA ARG A 221 0.76 -15.49 -14.72
C ARG A 221 0.77 -13.96 -14.62
N ASN A 222 -0.20 -13.30 -15.25
CA ASN A 222 -0.35 -11.85 -15.18
C ASN A 222 -0.57 -11.37 -13.73
N LEU A 223 -1.40 -12.05 -12.94
CA LEU A 223 -1.62 -11.71 -11.53
C LEU A 223 -0.31 -11.73 -10.72
N ILE A 224 0.65 -12.59 -11.07
CA ILE A 224 1.99 -12.56 -10.46
C ILE A 224 2.84 -11.43 -11.05
N GLU A 225 2.89 -11.31 -12.37
CA GLU A 225 3.76 -10.33 -13.04
C GLU A 225 3.43 -8.88 -12.65
N TYR A 226 2.14 -8.55 -12.48
CA TYR A 226 1.72 -7.23 -12.01
C TYR A 226 1.69 -7.09 -10.48
N GLY A 227 2.05 -8.13 -9.72
CA GLY A 227 2.16 -8.05 -8.26
C GLY A 227 0.85 -8.13 -7.48
N PHE A 228 -0.20 -8.76 -8.03
CA PHE A 228 -1.44 -9.04 -7.31
C PHE A 228 -1.28 -10.27 -6.38
N LEU A 229 -0.63 -11.31 -6.87
CA LEU A 229 -0.37 -12.54 -6.15
C LEU A 229 1.14 -12.81 -6.07
N ASP A 230 1.57 -13.37 -4.96
CA ASP A 230 2.87 -14.02 -4.84
C ASP A 230 2.71 -15.53 -4.88
N ARG A 231 3.83 -16.23 -5.11
CA ARG A 231 3.88 -17.69 -5.06
C ARG A 231 5.21 -18.20 -4.51
N THR A 232 5.20 -19.43 -4.01
CA THR A 232 6.44 -20.19 -3.76
C THR A 232 7.18 -20.45 -5.07
N ALA A 233 8.50 -20.61 -5.00
CA ALA A 233 9.35 -20.87 -6.17
C ALA A 233 8.98 -22.19 -6.90
N ASP A 234 8.48 -23.18 -6.14
CA ASP A 234 7.97 -24.44 -6.67
C ASP A 234 6.54 -24.35 -7.23
N GLY A 235 5.90 -23.17 -7.15
CA GLY A 235 4.56 -22.91 -7.66
C GLY A 235 3.44 -23.63 -6.92
N ARG A 236 3.69 -24.20 -5.75
CA ARG A 236 2.66 -24.97 -5.04
C ARG A 236 1.68 -24.12 -4.25
N THR A 237 2.15 -22.99 -3.73
CA THR A 237 1.36 -22.12 -2.88
C THR A 237 1.36 -20.72 -3.44
N TYR A 238 0.17 -20.12 -3.48
CA TYR A 238 -0.10 -18.75 -3.91
C TYR A 238 -0.77 -18.01 -2.77
N TRP A 239 -0.49 -16.72 -2.65
CA TRP A 239 -1.15 -15.84 -1.69
C TRP A 239 -1.22 -14.43 -2.24
N VAL A 240 -2.04 -13.61 -1.61
CA VAL A 240 -2.18 -12.21 -1.97
C VAL A 240 -0.91 -11.47 -1.60
N ASN A 241 -0.31 -10.76 -2.55
CA ASN A 241 0.87 -9.97 -2.27
C ASN A 241 0.48 -8.86 -1.28
N ALA A 242 1.20 -8.76 -0.16
CA ALA A 242 0.93 -7.76 0.88
C ALA A 242 1.10 -6.31 0.38
N ASN A 243 1.88 -6.12 -0.68
CA ASN A 243 2.05 -4.84 -1.38
C ASN A 243 1.20 -4.76 -2.66
N GLY A 244 0.33 -5.74 -2.92
CA GLY A 244 -0.56 -5.78 -4.08
C GLY A 244 -1.60 -4.65 -4.07
N PRO A 245 -2.37 -4.51 -5.16
CA PRO A 245 -3.40 -3.49 -5.23
C PRO A 245 -4.51 -3.77 -4.23
N ALA A 246 -5.02 -2.69 -3.68
CA ALA A 246 -6.13 -2.72 -2.77
C ALA A 246 -7.43 -3.11 -3.51
N ARG A 247 -8.37 -3.77 -2.82
CA ARG A 247 -9.55 -4.42 -3.43
C ARG A 247 -10.82 -3.60 -3.43
#